data_AF-A0A2N0HHB8-F1
#
_entry.id   AF-A0A2N0HHB8-F1
#
_cell.length_a   1.000
_cell.length_b   1.000
_cell.length_c   1.000
_cell.angle_alpha   90.00
_cell.angle_beta   90.00
_cell.angle_gamma   90.00
#
_symmetry.space_group_name_H-M   'P 1'
#
loop_
_entity.id
_entity.type
_entity.pdbx_description
1 polymer ?
#
loop_
_entity_poly.entity_id
_entity_poly.type
_entity_poly.pdbx_seq_one_letter_code
_entity_poly.pdbx_strand_id
1 'polypeptide(L)'
;MNKLPFKYFTNSLIVIMILVNIISGNLLAQSKNPSPLNFPTPKNVDNMLFYIQRDPNINTAIYAINYQENGKIDKSNPIKAYWIRYAEKGEKKDFSYVQRKFAYGIESKTLNNEEFEFQFVSYKKLPLTLKKIDSDQKYHVFVNVNQKKIQVEKIFVRIEGGSFWFPNVKYAEVTGIDAYSNKTITERMLL
;
A
#
# COMPACT_ATOMS: atom_id res chain seq x y z
N MET A 1 -7.69 -49.73 -50.26
CA MET A 1 -6.45 -49.37 -49.55
C MET A 1 -6.46 -47.88 -49.28
N ASN A 2 -7.06 -47.45 -48.16
CA ASN A 2 -7.13 -46.03 -47.79
C ASN A 2 -6.06 -45.76 -46.72
N LYS A 3 -4.99 -45.05 -47.08
CA LYS A 3 -3.99 -44.57 -46.12
C LYS A 3 -4.57 -43.32 -45.45
N LEU A 4 -4.86 -43.40 -44.15
CA LEU A 4 -5.07 -42.24 -43.29
C LEU A 4 -3.79 -41.38 -43.26
N PRO A 5 -3.89 -40.04 -43.35
CA PRO A 5 -2.71 -39.20 -43.24
C PRO A 5 -2.25 -39.09 -41.80
N PHE A 6 -0.92 -39.07 -41.69
CA PHE A 6 -0.11 -39.07 -40.49
C PHE A 6 -0.52 -37.94 -39.52
N LYS A 7 -0.79 -38.37 -38.29
CA LYS A 7 -1.39 -37.64 -37.18
C LYS A 7 -0.39 -36.63 -36.60
N TYR A 8 -0.83 -35.38 -36.50
CA TYR A 8 -0.33 -34.27 -35.69
C TYR A 8 0.52 -34.71 -34.48
N PHE A 9 1.84 -34.56 -34.53
CA PHE A 9 2.69 -34.79 -33.34
C PHE A 9 3.92 -33.88 -33.18
N THR A 10 4.14 -32.90 -34.06
CA THR A 10 5.35 -32.06 -33.99
C THR A 10 5.15 -30.70 -33.33
N ASN A 11 3.90 -30.21 -33.19
CA ASN A 11 3.64 -28.85 -32.71
C ASN A 11 3.46 -28.72 -31.19
N SER A 12 3.32 -29.82 -30.44
CA SER A 12 3.07 -29.75 -28.98
C SER A 12 4.34 -29.49 -28.15
N LEU A 13 5.51 -29.96 -28.59
CA LEU A 13 6.76 -29.78 -27.81
C LEU A 13 7.32 -28.36 -27.89
N ILE A 14 7.17 -27.68 -29.03
CA ILE A 14 7.65 -26.30 -29.22
C ILE A 14 6.82 -25.30 -28.42
N VAL A 15 5.50 -25.53 -28.31
CA VAL A 15 4.60 -24.66 -27.53
C VAL A 15 4.88 -24.77 -26.03
N ILE A 16 5.22 -25.96 -25.52
CA ILE A 16 5.59 -26.15 -24.11
C ILE A 16 6.95 -25.49 -23.81
N MET A 17 7.93 -25.56 -24.71
CA MET A 17 9.24 -24.93 -24.51
C MET A 17 9.18 -23.39 -24.55
N ILE A 18 8.26 -22.82 -25.33
CA ILE A 18 7.99 -21.37 -25.34
C ILE A 18 7.19 -20.95 -24.09
N LEU A 19 6.24 -21.76 -23.62
CA LEU A 19 5.50 -21.49 -22.38
C LEU A 19 6.36 -21.58 -21.11
N VAL A 20 7.34 -22.50 -21.07
CA VAL A 20 8.27 -22.63 -19.93
C VAL A 20 9.27 -21.47 -19.86
N ASN A 21 9.62 -20.86 -21.00
CA ASN A 21 10.50 -19.68 -21.03
C ASN A 21 9.79 -18.37 -20.67
N ILE A 22 8.46 -18.27 -20.85
CA ILE A 22 7.70 -17.07 -20.45
C ILE A 22 7.49 -17.01 -18.92
N ILE A 23 7.50 -18.15 -18.23
CA ILE A 23 7.31 -18.19 -16.77
C ILE A 23 8.61 -17.90 -16.01
N SER A 24 9.78 -18.15 -16.61
CA SER A 24 11.07 -18.07 -15.91
C SER A 24 11.72 -16.68 -15.97
N GLY A 25 11.36 -15.83 -16.94
CA GLY A 25 12.02 -14.53 -17.17
C GLY A 25 11.52 -13.37 -16.31
N ASN A 26 10.31 -13.45 -15.76
CA ASN A 26 9.69 -12.33 -15.03
C ASN A 26 9.83 -12.42 -13.49
N LEU A 27 10.39 -13.50 -12.95
CA LEU A 27 10.52 -13.70 -11.51
C LEU A 27 11.89 -13.27 -10.93
N LEU A 28 12.88 -12.96 -11.77
CA LEU A 28 14.27 -12.71 -11.33
C LEU A 28 14.77 -11.25 -11.43
N ALA A 29 13.93 -10.29 -11.82
CA ALA A 29 14.39 -8.91 -12.05
C ALA A 29 13.68 -7.82 -11.23
N GLN A 30 12.99 -8.18 -10.14
CA GLN A 30 12.61 -7.17 -9.16
C GLN A 30 13.85 -6.89 -8.31
N SER A 31 14.65 -5.91 -8.72
CA SER A 31 15.87 -5.54 -8.01
C SER A 31 15.54 -5.36 -6.53
N LYS A 32 16.25 -6.11 -5.67
CA LYS A 32 16.27 -5.83 -4.25
C LYS A 32 17.05 -4.52 -4.11
N ASN A 33 16.41 -3.38 -4.36
CA ASN A 33 16.88 -2.06 -3.96
C ASN A 33 16.19 -1.68 -2.64
N PRO A 34 16.47 -2.38 -1.52
CA PRO A 34 15.88 -2.05 -0.23
C PRO A 34 16.41 -0.68 0.22
N SER A 35 15.69 -0.06 1.16
CA SER A 35 16.27 1.05 1.91
C SER A 35 17.47 0.58 2.74
N PRO A 36 18.51 1.41 2.88
CA PRO A 36 19.60 1.13 3.82
C PRO A 36 19.22 1.41 5.29
N LEU A 37 18.03 1.97 5.54
CA LEU A 37 17.59 2.38 6.88
C LEU A 37 16.84 1.27 7.60
N ASN A 38 17.07 1.17 8.90
CA ASN A 38 16.28 0.35 9.81
C ASN A 38 15.11 1.19 10.34
N PHE A 39 13.89 0.83 9.95
CA PHE A 39 12.70 1.57 10.34
C PHE A 39 12.05 0.99 11.61
N PRO A 40 11.71 1.82 12.61
CA PRO A 40 11.01 1.36 13.80
C PRO A 40 9.53 1.09 13.52
N THR A 41 8.96 0.05 14.13
CA THR A 41 7.51 -0.19 14.07
C THR A 41 6.80 0.67 15.13
N PRO A 42 5.78 1.47 14.76
CA PRO A 42 4.96 2.20 15.73
C PRO A 42 4.29 1.27 16.75
N LYS A 43 4.36 1.66 18.02
CA LYS A 43 3.73 0.96 19.15
C LYS A 43 2.83 1.92 19.92
N ASN A 44 1.79 1.39 20.56
CA ASN A 44 0.87 2.15 21.43
C ASN A 44 0.26 3.38 20.73
N VAL A 45 -0.18 3.18 19.48
CA VAL A 45 -0.86 4.22 18.69
C VAL A 45 -2.35 3.88 18.65
N ASP A 46 -3.14 4.65 19.40
CA ASP A 46 -4.58 4.43 19.48
C ASP A 46 -5.25 4.61 18.12
N ASN A 47 -6.14 3.69 17.79
CA ASN A 47 -6.95 3.70 16.57
C ASN A 47 -6.12 3.82 15.28
N MET A 48 -4.87 3.35 15.29
CA MET A 48 -4.02 3.32 14.10
C MET A 48 -4.64 2.38 13.07
N LEU A 49 -4.75 2.89 11.84
CA LEU A 49 -5.18 2.12 10.68
C LEU A 49 -3.98 1.52 9.96
N PHE A 50 -3.02 2.38 9.64
CA PHE A 50 -1.77 2.01 9.00
C PHE A 50 -0.74 3.12 9.20
N TYR A 51 0.49 2.88 8.75
CA TYR A 51 1.54 3.88 8.76
C TYR A 51 2.38 3.85 7.50
N ILE A 52 3.03 4.98 7.20
CA ILE A 52 3.91 5.14 6.05
C ILE A 52 5.33 5.42 6.51
N GLN A 53 6.25 4.66 5.94
CA GLN A 53 7.69 4.85 6.06
C GLN A 53 8.29 5.09 4.69
N ARG A 54 9.41 5.80 4.66
CA ARG A 54 10.01 6.26 3.41
C ARG A 54 11.44 6.70 3.64
N ASP A 55 12.28 6.55 2.63
CA ASP A 55 13.56 7.24 2.59
C ASP A 55 13.36 8.77 2.52
N PRO A 56 14.35 9.59 2.93
CA PRO A 56 15.67 9.21 3.46
C PRO A 56 15.75 9.20 4.99
N ASN A 57 14.63 9.19 5.72
CA ASN A 57 14.67 9.23 7.19
C ASN A 57 13.65 8.29 7.83
N ILE A 58 13.84 7.99 9.12
CA ILE A 58 13.02 7.00 9.83
C ILE A 58 11.71 7.55 10.41
N ASN A 59 11.42 8.85 10.24
CA ASN A 59 10.15 9.42 10.72
C ASN A 59 8.97 8.74 10.01
N THR A 60 7.93 8.44 10.77
CA THR A 60 6.83 7.62 10.31
C THR A 60 5.54 8.43 10.30
N ALA A 61 4.85 8.45 9.16
CA ALA A 61 3.54 9.07 9.05
C ALA A 61 2.49 8.08 9.53
N ILE A 62 1.75 8.44 10.57
CA ILE A 62 0.68 7.64 11.16
C ILE A 62 -0.65 8.09 10.57
N TYR A 63 -1.50 7.13 10.24
CA TYR A 63 -2.88 7.35 9.84
C TYR A 63 -3.78 6.60 10.82
N ALA A 64 -4.63 7.34 11.53
CA ALA A 64 -5.49 6.81 12.58
C ALA A 64 -6.92 7.32 12.38
N ILE A 65 -7.90 6.61 12.94
CA ILE A 65 -9.29 7.09 12.91
C ILE A 65 -9.39 8.44 13.62
N ASN A 66 -10.16 9.33 12.99
CA ASN A 66 -10.56 10.59 13.59
C ASN A 66 -11.97 10.45 14.18
N TYR A 67 -12.03 10.17 15.48
CA TYR A 67 -13.27 10.23 16.24
C TYR A 67 -13.52 11.67 16.73
N GLN A 68 -14.78 12.08 16.69
CA GLN A 68 -15.28 13.24 17.40
C GLN A 68 -15.37 12.95 18.90
N GLU A 69 -15.54 13.99 19.71
CA GLU A 69 -15.68 13.88 21.18
C GLU A 69 -16.83 12.96 21.60
N ASN A 70 -17.88 12.86 20.78
CA ASN A 70 -19.03 11.96 20.99
C ASN A 70 -18.75 10.48 20.63
N GLY A 71 -17.52 10.14 20.25
CA GLY A 71 -17.10 8.79 19.86
C GLY A 71 -17.52 8.35 18.45
N LYS A 72 -18.22 9.19 17.69
CA LYS A 72 -18.56 8.93 16.29
C LYS A 72 -17.42 9.33 15.37
N ILE A 73 -17.29 8.66 14.24
CA ILE A 73 -16.30 9.03 13.22
C ILE A 73 -16.63 10.41 12.64
N ASP A 74 -15.62 11.25 12.46
CA ASP A 74 -15.76 12.50 11.72
C ASP A 74 -15.92 12.21 10.23
N LYS A 75 -17.15 12.27 9.72
CA LYS A 75 -17.43 11.95 8.31
C LYS A 75 -16.77 12.92 7.32
N SER A 76 -16.47 14.14 7.74
CA SER A 76 -15.82 15.14 6.88
C SER A 76 -14.30 14.91 6.78
N ASN A 77 -13.72 14.35 7.84
CA ASN A 77 -12.30 14.03 7.93
C ASN A 77 -12.10 12.75 8.74
N PRO A 78 -12.39 11.55 8.18
CA PRO A 78 -12.48 10.29 8.93
C PRO A 78 -11.14 9.75 9.41
N ILE A 79 -10.03 10.25 8.87
CA ILE A 79 -8.68 9.82 9.20
C ILE A 79 -7.84 11.04 9.54
N LYS A 80 -7.24 11.02 10.71
CA LYS A 80 -6.23 12.00 11.12
C LYS A 80 -4.84 11.45 10.83
N ALA A 81 -3.95 12.32 10.37
CA ALA A 81 -2.59 11.93 10.01
C ALA A 81 -1.55 12.88 10.61
N TYR A 82 -0.46 12.31 11.13
CA TYR A 82 0.59 13.03 11.84
C TYR A 82 1.92 12.26 11.79
N TRP A 83 3.03 12.93 12.11
CA TRP A 83 4.34 12.32 12.25
C TRP A 83 4.52 11.72 13.64
N ILE A 84 5.15 10.55 13.70
CA ILE A 84 6.05 10.19 14.81
C ILE A 84 7.49 10.40 14.32
N ARG A 85 8.18 11.36 14.94
CA ARG A 85 9.53 11.77 14.55
C ARG A 85 10.57 10.95 15.31
N TYR A 86 10.82 9.73 14.85
CA TYR A 86 11.82 8.85 15.47
C TYR A 86 13.25 9.41 15.46
N ALA A 87 13.59 10.27 14.49
CA ALA A 87 14.86 11.00 14.52
C ALA A 87 14.92 12.04 15.65
N GLU A 88 13.78 12.42 16.22
CA GLU A 88 13.60 13.44 17.26
C GLU A 88 12.93 12.81 18.49
N LYS A 89 13.51 11.72 19.03
CA LYS A 89 13.05 11.01 20.25
C LYS A 89 11.60 10.50 20.19
N GLY A 90 11.02 10.34 19.00
CA GLY A 90 9.65 9.82 18.82
C GLY A 90 8.55 10.86 19.05
N GLU A 91 8.85 12.15 18.95
CA GLU A 91 7.85 13.22 19.12
C GLU A 91 6.68 13.07 18.13
N LYS A 92 5.44 13.21 18.63
CA LYS A 92 4.24 13.31 17.79
C LYS A 92 4.09 14.74 17.28
N LYS A 93 3.95 14.91 15.97
CA LYS A 93 3.82 16.25 15.35
C LYS A 93 2.89 16.25 14.16
N ASP A 94 2.02 17.23 14.07
CA ASP A 94 1.15 17.38 12.90
C ASP A 94 1.94 17.65 11.62
N PHE A 95 1.35 17.25 10.49
CA PHE A 95 1.83 17.69 9.19
C PHE A 95 1.65 19.21 9.07
N SER A 96 2.65 19.91 8.54
CA SER A 96 2.47 21.31 8.14
C SER A 96 1.41 21.46 7.05
N TYR A 97 0.88 22.67 6.85
CA TYR A 97 -0.11 22.94 5.80
C TYR A 97 0.35 22.46 4.42
N VAL A 98 1.61 22.77 4.06
CA VAL A 98 2.23 22.35 2.79
C VAL A 98 2.29 20.82 2.69
N GLN A 99 2.72 20.13 3.74
CA GLN A 99 2.77 18.67 3.76
C GLN A 99 1.39 18.03 3.61
N ARG A 100 0.36 18.58 4.26
CA ARG A 100 -1.02 18.13 4.11
C ARG A 100 -1.53 18.37 2.69
N LYS A 101 -1.24 19.52 2.09
CA LYS A 101 -1.81 19.88 0.79
C LYS A 101 -1.16 19.16 -0.39
N PHE A 102 0.13 18.85 -0.31
CA PHE A 102 0.91 18.40 -1.46
C PHE A 102 1.60 17.04 -1.31
N ALA A 103 1.75 16.52 -0.09
CA ALA A 103 2.52 15.29 0.15
C ALA A 103 1.68 14.21 0.85
N TYR A 104 1.51 14.35 2.16
CA TYR A 104 1.01 13.29 3.05
C TYR A 104 -0.46 13.46 3.44
N GLY A 105 -1.14 14.49 2.96
CA GLY A 105 -2.58 14.57 3.17
C GLY A 105 -3.33 13.54 2.35
N ILE A 106 -4.59 13.38 2.73
CA ILE A 106 -5.56 12.56 2.01
C ILE A 106 -6.77 13.42 1.65
N GLU A 107 -7.44 13.02 0.57
CA GLU A 107 -8.77 13.50 0.21
C GLU A 107 -9.73 12.32 0.40
N SER A 108 -10.80 12.52 1.15
CA SER A 108 -11.80 11.47 1.42
C SER A 108 -13.20 11.89 1.00
N LYS A 109 -14.00 10.91 0.57
CA LYS A 109 -15.44 11.04 0.34
C LYS A 109 -16.19 9.95 1.12
N THR A 110 -17.35 10.30 1.64
CA THR A 110 -18.24 9.35 2.30
C THR A 110 -18.92 8.47 1.24
N LEU A 111 -18.87 7.15 1.40
CA LEU A 111 -19.64 6.21 0.57
C LEU A 111 -20.96 5.84 1.26
N ASN A 112 -20.90 5.52 2.54
CA ASN A 112 -22.05 5.30 3.41
C ASN A 112 -21.70 5.65 4.88
N ASN A 113 -22.54 5.27 5.84
CA ASN A 113 -22.33 5.65 7.25
C ASN A 113 -21.04 5.12 7.89
N GLU A 114 -20.52 3.99 7.40
CA GLU A 114 -19.37 3.30 8.00
C GLU A 114 -18.30 2.94 6.95
N GLU A 115 -18.38 3.55 5.77
CA GLU A 115 -17.49 3.29 4.65
C GLU A 115 -17.14 4.60 3.92
N PHE A 116 -15.84 4.79 3.68
CA PHE A 116 -15.27 5.98 3.08
C PHE A 116 -14.24 5.57 2.03
N GLU A 117 -14.21 6.27 0.91
CA GLU A 117 -13.13 6.14 -0.05
C GLU A 117 -12.19 7.33 0.14
N PHE A 118 -10.88 7.09 0.08
CA PHE A 118 -9.89 8.16 0.16
C PHE A 118 -8.67 7.87 -0.72
N GLN A 119 -7.92 8.91 -1.01
CA GLN A 119 -6.68 8.84 -1.80
C GLN A 119 -5.65 9.80 -1.23
N PHE A 120 -4.37 9.53 -1.48
CA PHE A 120 -3.31 10.50 -1.14
C PHE A 120 -3.33 11.68 -2.10
N VAL A 121 -3.14 12.90 -1.57
CA VAL A 121 -3.03 14.12 -2.39
C VAL A 121 -1.90 14.03 -3.41
N SER A 122 -0.84 13.29 -3.07
CA SER A 122 0.35 13.07 -3.88
C SER A 122 0.22 11.91 -4.89
N TYR A 123 -0.77 11.02 -4.72
CA TYR A 123 -0.92 9.85 -5.58
C TYR A 123 -2.36 9.37 -5.71
N LYS A 124 -3.12 10.03 -6.59
CA LYS A 124 -4.56 9.78 -6.83
C LYS A 124 -4.86 8.45 -7.53
N LYS A 125 -3.85 7.76 -8.07
CA LYS A 125 -4.01 6.47 -8.78
C LYS A 125 -4.19 5.27 -7.85
N LEU A 126 -4.08 5.46 -6.53
CA LEU A 126 -4.24 4.41 -5.53
C LEU A 126 -5.40 4.76 -4.58
N PRO A 127 -6.65 4.52 -4.98
CA PRO A 127 -7.79 4.68 -4.08
C PRO A 127 -7.74 3.61 -2.97
N LEU A 128 -8.07 4.03 -1.76
CA LEU A 128 -8.19 3.18 -0.57
C LEU A 128 -9.62 3.29 -0.03
N THR A 129 -10.05 2.25 0.66
CA THR A 129 -11.36 2.20 1.32
C THR A 129 -11.18 2.01 2.81
N LEU A 130 -11.72 2.94 3.60
CA LEU A 130 -11.89 2.78 5.03
C LEU A 130 -13.25 2.12 5.28
N LYS A 131 -13.28 1.00 5.98
CA LYS A 131 -14.52 0.27 6.26
C LYS A 131 -14.54 -0.28 7.68
N LYS A 132 -15.67 -0.14 8.36
CA LYS A 132 -15.92 -0.86 9.62
C LYS A 132 -16.24 -2.32 9.34
N ILE A 133 -15.59 -3.23 10.07
CA ILE A 133 -15.79 -4.66 9.94
C ILE A 133 -16.66 -5.14 11.10
N ASP A 134 -17.71 -5.90 10.78
CA ASP A 134 -18.71 -6.31 11.77
C ASP A 134 -18.16 -7.28 12.81
N SER A 135 -17.20 -8.13 12.44
CA SER A 135 -16.67 -9.17 13.33
C SER A 135 -15.89 -8.62 14.51
N ASP A 136 -15.19 -7.49 14.35
CA ASP A 136 -14.40 -6.86 15.42
C ASP A 136 -14.86 -5.44 15.78
N GLN A 137 -15.88 -4.93 15.08
CA GLN A 137 -16.44 -3.58 15.25
C GLN A 137 -15.43 -2.45 15.07
N LYS A 138 -14.30 -2.71 14.39
CA LYS A 138 -13.23 -1.74 14.13
C LYS A 138 -13.19 -1.34 12.67
N TYR A 139 -12.61 -0.16 12.43
CA TYR A 139 -12.33 0.32 11.09
C TYR A 139 -10.99 -0.21 10.59
N HIS A 140 -10.98 -0.60 9.32
CA HIS A 140 -9.82 -1.13 8.61
C HIS A 140 -9.69 -0.46 7.25
N VAL A 141 -8.45 -0.33 6.76
CA VAL A 141 -8.17 0.25 5.44
C VAL A 141 -7.86 -0.86 4.45
N PHE A 142 -8.51 -0.81 3.29
CA PHE A 142 -8.31 -1.76 2.21
C PHE A 142 -7.80 -1.07 0.95
N VAL A 143 -6.96 -1.76 0.19
CA VAL A 143 -6.47 -1.32 -1.12
C VAL A 143 -6.38 -2.50 -2.06
N ASN A 144 -6.54 -2.25 -3.37
CA ASN A 144 -6.30 -3.26 -4.40
C ASN A 144 -4.95 -3.01 -5.07
N VAL A 145 -4.02 -3.94 -4.94
CA VAL A 145 -2.68 -3.87 -5.56
C VAL A 145 -2.38 -5.22 -6.19
N ASN A 146 -1.93 -5.23 -7.45
CA ASN A 146 -1.62 -6.45 -8.18
C ASN A 146 -2.74 -7.50 -8.12
N GLN A 147 -3.99 -7.04 -8.28
CA GLN A 147 -5.22 -7.85 -8.22
C GLN A 147 -5.49 -8.51 -6.84
N LYS A 148 -4.77 -8.10 -5.79
CA LYS A 148 -5.00 -8.55 -4.41
C LYS A 148 -5.64 -7.45 -3.59
N LYS A 149 -6.67 -7.82 -2.81
CA LYS A 149 -7.31 -6.93 -1.85
C LYS A 149 -6.61 -7.06 -0.50
N ILE A 150 -5.94 -6.00 -0.07
CA ILE A 150 -5.07 -6.02 1.11
C ILE A 150 -5.68 -5.13 2.19
N GLN A 151 -5.87 -5.66 3.39
CA GLN A 151 -6.06 -4.86 4.59
C GLN A 151 -4.71 -4.26 4.98
N VAL A 152 -4.53 -2.96 4.80
CA VAL A 152 -3.24 -2.28 4.89
C VAL A 152 -2.79 -2.14 6.33
N GLU A 153 -1.54 -2.49 6.61
CA GLU A 153 -0.89 -2.25 7.91
C GLU A 153 0.28 -1.26 7.77
N LYS A 154 1.04 -1.38 6.68
CA LYS A 154 2.22 -0.56 6.40
C LYS A 154 2.32 -0.25 4.90
N ILE A 155 2.68 0.99 4.59
CA ILE A 155 3.17 1.36 3.27
C ILE A 155 4.63 1.80 3.42
N PHE A 156 5.51 1.26 2.59
CA PHE A 156 6.90 1.70 2.50
C PHE A 156 7.16 2.34 1.13
N VAL A 157 7.80 3.50 1.08
CA VAL A 157 8.12 4.20 -0.17
C VAL A 157 9.63 4.32 -0.32
N ARG A 158 10.18 3.67 -1.35
CA ARG A 158 11.61 3.76 -1.69
C ARG A 158 11.86 5.02 -2.48
N ILE A 159 12.67 5.93 -1.94
CA ILE A 159 13.04 7.19 -2.59
C ILE A 159 14.56 7.28 -2.72
N GLU A 160 15.06 7.54 -3.92
CA GLU A 160 16.49 7.62 -4.19
C GLU A 160 16.83 8.87 -5.00
N GLY A 161 17.23 9.92 -4.29
CA GLY A 161 17.51 11.23 -4.87
C GLY A 161 16.24 11.97 -5.29
N GLY A 162 16.41 12.89 -6.25
CA GLY A 162 15.40 13.88 -6.60
C GLY A 162 15.51 15.16 -5.78
N SER A 163 14.53 16.04 -5.94
CA SER A 163 14.44 17.29 -5.19
C SER A 163 13.42 17.18 -4.07
N PHE A 164 13.39 18.15 -3.16
CA PHE A 164 12.39 18.21 -2.09
C PHE A 164 10.95 18.16 -2.62
N TRP A 165 10.69 18.79 -3.77
CA TRP A 165 9.36 18.84 -4.39
C TRP A 165 9.08 17.68 -5.34
N PHE A 166 10.13 17.08 -5.91
CA PHE A 166 10.03 16.00 -6.88
C PHE A 166 11.00 14.87 -6.48
N PRO A 167 10.62 14.07 -5.46
CA PRO A 167 11.41 12.91 -5.08
C PRO A 167 11.41 11.87 -6.20
N ASN A 168 12.54 11.21 -6.39
CA ASN A 168 12.64 10.10 -7.34
C ASN A 168 12.18 8.80 -6.64
N VAL A 169 10.88 8.52 -6.75
CA VAL A 169 10.25 7.35 -6.14
C VAL A 169 10.54 6.13 -7.01
N LYS A 170 11.18 5.11 -6.45
CA LYS A 170 11.51 3.87 -7.17
C LYS A 170 10.36 2.86 -7.13
N TYR A 171 9.73 2.74 -5.96
CA TYR A 171 8.57 1.87 -5.76
C TYR A 171 7.88 2.23 -4.44
N ALA A 172 6.65 1.75 -4.29
CA ALA A 172 6.00 1.59 -3.00
C ALA A 172 5.68 0.11 -2.73
N GLU A 173 5.77 -0.29 -1.47
CA GLU A 173 5.39 -1.60 -0.96
C GLU A 173 4.22 -1.44 0.00
N VAL A 174 3.17 -2.22 -0.22
CA VAL A 174 2.00 -2.30 0.65
C VAL A 174 2.05 -3.64 1.36
N THR A 175 2.24 -3.60 2.67
CA THR A 175 2.21 -4.78 3.55
C THR A 175 0.92 -4.78 4.36
N GLY A 176 0.32 -5.96 4.47
CA GLY A 176 -0.89 -6.15 5.26
C GLY A 176 -1.45 -7.56 5.10
N ILE A 177 -2.73 -7.73 5.44
CA ILE A 177 -3.42 -9.02 5.39
C ILE A 177 -4.20 -9.15 4.08
N ASP A 178 -3.97 -10.23 3.34
CA ASP A 178 -4.79 -10.57 2.18
C ASP A 178 -6.21 -10.92 2.61
N ALA A 179 -7.20 -10.22 2.07
CA ALA A 179 -8.60 -10.37 2.45
C ALA A 179 -9.19 -11.76 2.10
N TYR A 180 -8.56 -12.49 1.18
CA TYR A 180 -9.00 -13.83 0.78
C TYR A 180 -8.30 -14.94 1.56
N SER A 181 -6.97 -14.94 1.60
CA SER A 181 -6.21 -16.02 2.26
C SER A 181 -5.96 -15.80 3.75
N ASN A 182 -6.24 -14.59 4.27
CA ASN A 182 -5.94 -14.18 5.64
C ASN A 182 -4.46 -14.32 6.02
N LYS A 183 -3.56 -14.25 5.04
CA LYS A 183 -2.11 -14.29 5.24
C LYS A 183 -1.52 -12.91 5.07
N THR A 184 -0.45 -12.63 5.82
CA THR A 184 0.37 -11.44 5.58
C THR A 184 1.00 -11.53 4.19
N ILE A 185 0.80 -10.49 3.39
CA ILE A 185 1.39 -10.32 2.07
C ILE A 185 2.06 -8.96 1.96
N THR A 186 3.00 -8.84 1.03
CA THR A 186 3.58 -7.55 0.63
C THR A 186 3.56 -7.47 -0.87
N GLU A 187 2.91 -6.44 -1.39
CA GLU A 187 2.83 -6.17 -2.83
C GLU A 187 3.58 -4.89 -3.17
N ARG A 188 4.37 -4.95 -4.24
CA ARG A 188 5.14 -3.81 -4.75
C ARG A 188 4.45 -3.20 -5.96
N MET A 189 4.42 -1.87 -6.00
CA MET A 189 3.99 -1.08 -7.15
C MET A 189 5.10 -0.11 -7.56
N LEU A 190 5.25 0.09 -8.87
CA LEU A 190 6.05 1.17 -9.43
C LEU A 190 5.19 2.43 -9.51
N LEU A 191 5.78 3.59 -9.21
CA LEU A 191 5.09 4.89 -9.11
C LEU A 191 5.55 5.85 -10.20
#